data_AF-A0A917INN0-F1
#
_entry.id   AF-A0A917INN0-F1
#
_cell.length_a   1.000
_cell.length_b   1.000
_cell.length_c   1.000
_cell.angle_alpha   90.00
_cell.angle_beta   90.00
_cell.angle_gamma   90.00
#
_symmetry.space_group_name_H-M   'P 1'
#
loop_
_entity.id
_entity.type
_entity.pdbx_description
1 polymer ?
#
loop_
_entity_poly.entity_id
_entity_poly.type
_entity_poly.pdbx_seq_one_letter_code
_entity_poly.pdbx_strand_id
1 'polypeptide(L)'
;MRKGIFITTALSLLLISCASQKENVANPQPGSFLLESQFKDFIPVSPLEFEQTVVIFNDVTHDFDTLTVKELVADKKLILKFLPNETVFATVRKNDSEAEAKFGVAAVTAERGSYTVTLDYAKFTTLKILQSGGGCAGYTKVGVGLRITAQIVTMAANVDVSSLFGLGLAAKTNQLRGQLSVDVIGMESSKITDLITLPVDISEASIQTALQSMSAIKSKIYDPETNLFPQIVAIKRSPSQNCSVFEILNSIELPTISSYDRGKTDGQLMGALMRSIDKFRAANNRFPNSIEELKEDNLIKMIGLKKLDYKTTPEGGFTLLFAGGDGTLYTPDDKKYQR
;
A
#
# COMPACT_ATOMS: atom_id res chain seq x y z
N MET A 1 37.33 -56.92 49.33
CA MET A 1 36.02 -56.86 50.02
C MET A 1 36.03 -55.72 51.02
N ARG A 2 34.90 -54.98 51.12
CA ARG A 2 34.52 -53.91 52.08
C ARG A 2 35.21 -52.55 51.85
N LYS A 3 34.56 -51.54 51.24
CA LYS A 3 33.43 -50.67 51.70
C LYS A 3 33.77 -49.81 52.93
N GLY A 4 33.70 -48.48 52.74
CA GLY A 4 33.61 -47.46 53.79
C GLY A 4 33.47 -46.06 53.20
N ILE A 5 32.23 -45.56 53.16
CA ILE A 5 31.77 -44.22 52.74
C ILE A 5 31.57 -43.35 53.99
N PHE A 6 31.88 -42.04 53.93
CA PHE A 6 31.25 -40.87 54.63
C PHE A 6 31.97 -39.60 54.11
N ILE A 7 31.46 -38.79 53.17
CA ILE A 7 30.42 -37.73 53.19
C ILE A 7 30.53 -36.78 54.40
N THR A 8 30.95 -35.51 54.18
CA THR A 8 30.12 -34.27 54.27
C THR A 8 30.93 -32.96 54.09
N THR A 9 30.44 -32.10 53.16
CA THR A 9 30.39 -30.60 53.17
C THR A 9 31.68 -29.77 53.33
N ALA A 10 31.91 -28.64 52.65
CA ALA A 10 31.15 -27.77 51.74
C ALA A 10 32.11 -26.70 51.14
N LEU A 11 31.59 -25.95 50.17
CA LEU A 11 31.77 -24.49 50.00
C LEU A 11 32.63 -23.99 48.82
N SER A 12 31.92 -23.36 47.86
CA SER A 12 32.38 -22.42 46.80
C SER A 12 33.30 -23.01 45.72
N LEU A 13 33.05 -22.90 44.41
CA LEU A 13 32.67 -21.72 43.63
C LEU A 13 31.56 -22.05 42.61
N LEU A 14 30.39 -21.47 42.82
CA LEU A 14 29.47 -21.08 41.76
C LEU A 14 29.84 -19.65 41.36
N LEU A 15 30.59 -19.49 40.27
CA LEU A 15 30.69 -18.20 39.56
C LEU A 15 30.46 -18.44 38.07
N ILE A 16 29.18 -18.30 37.71
CA ILE A 16 28.69 -17.50 36.58
C ILE A 16 29.53 -17.61 35.31
N SER A 17 29.12 -18.52 34.42
CA SER A 17 29.31 -18.32 32.99
C SER A 17 27.95 -18.25 32.30
N CYS A 18 27.19 -17.20 32.64
CA CYS A 18 26.20 -16.64 31.71
C CYS A 18 26.96 -15.77 30.69
N ALA A 19 27.82 -16.39 29.89
CA ALA A 19 28.38 -15.73 28.72
C ALA A 19 27.40 -15.93 27.56
N SER A 20 26.54 -14.93 27.41
CA SER A 20 25.82 -14.52 26.20
C SER A 20 26.14 -15.36 24.95
N GLN A 21 25.23 -16.28 24.59
CA GLN A 21 25.11 -16.74 23.21
C GLN A 21 24.74 -15.53 22.35
N LYS A 22 25.75 -14.80 21.86
CA LYS A 22 25.59 -14.04 20.63
C LYS A 22 25.40 -15.07 19.54
N GLU A 23 24.18 -15.21 19.04
CA GLU A 23 23.94 -15.86 17.76
C GLU A 23 24.88 -15.21 16.74
N ASN A 24 25.87 -15.97 16.28
CA ASN A 24 26.58 -15.64 15.06
C ASN A 24 25.55 -15.75 13.94
N VAL A 25 24.84 -14.66 13.64
CA VAL A 25 24.11 -14.54 12.37
C VAL A 25 25.18 -14.42 11.30
N ALA A 26 25.66 -15.56 10.82
CA ALA A 26 26.51 -15.63 9.65
C ALA A 26 25.79 -14.88 8.53
N ASN A 27 26.46 -13.92 7.90
CA ASN A 27 25.89 -13.27 6.73
C ASN A 27 25.54 -14.35 5.70
N PRO A 28 24.30 -14.38 5.20
CA PRO A 28 23.87 -15.40 4.25
C PRO A 28 24.74 -15.34 2.99
N GLN A 29 25.09 -16.50 2.45
CA GLN A 29 25.88 -16.62 1.24
C GLN A 29 25.15 -15.90 0.09
N PRO A 30 25.85 -15.11 -0.74
CA PRO A 30 25.25 -14.53 -1.95
C PRO A 30 24.58 -15.64 -2.78
N GLY A 31 23.30 -15.48 -3.11
CA GLY A 31 22.53 -16.47 -3.87
C GLY A 31 21.78 -17.52 -3.04
N SER A 32 21.77 -17.45 -1.70
CA SER A 32 20.89 -18.29 -0.87
C SER A 32 19.53 -17.63 -0.59
N PHE A 33 18.49 -18.45 -0.45
CA PHE A 33 17.21 -17.99 0.10
C PHE A 33 17.38 -17.48 1.54
N LEU A 34 16.72 -16.38 1.85
CA LEU A 34 16.67 -15.75 3.17
C LEU A 34 15.34 -16.08 3.85
N LEU A 35 15.35 -16.22 5.17
CA LEU A 35 14.09 -16.21 5.94
C LEU A 35 13.40 -14.85 5.77
N GLU A 36 12.07 -14.83 5.87
CA GLU A 36 11.29 -13.58 5.83
C GLU A 36 11.83 -12.53 6.81
N SER A 37 12.18 -12.96 8.03
CA SER A 37 12.80 -12.11 9.06
C SER A 37 14.12 -11.46 8.66
N GLN A 38 14.84 -12.06 7.70
CA GLN A 38 16.14 -11.59 7.21
C GLN A 38 16.02 -10.82 5.90
N PHE A 39 14.88 -10.92 5.20
CA PHE A 39 14.65 -10.25 3.94
C PHE A 39 14.32 -8.76 4.15
N LYS A 40 15.24 -7.88 3.73
CA LYS A 40 15.18 -6.43 4.01
C LYS A 40 14.52 -5.59 2.91
N ASP A 41 14.04 -6.21 1.84
CA ASP A 41 13.36 -5.53 0.75
C ASP A 41 11.84 -5.66 0.83
N PHE A 42 11.13 -5.08 -0.13
CA PHE A 42 9.69 -5.19 -0.26
C PHE A 42 9.29 -6.60 -0.69
N ILE A 43 8.34 -7.18 0.05
CA ILE A 43 7.71 -8.45 -0.26
C ILE A 43 6.39 -8.15 -0.97
N PRO A 44 6.17 -8.69 -2.19
CA PRO A 44 4.89 -8.66 -2.86
C PRO A 44 3.77 -9.23 -1.99
N VAL A 45 2.65 -8.53 -1.89
CA VAL A 45 1.43 -9.01 -1.22
C VAL A 45 0.27 -8.98 -2.20
N SER A 46 -0.76 -9.81 -1.99
CA SER A 46 -2.02 -9.68 -2.72
C SER A 46 -2.48 -8.21 -2.68
N PRO A 47 -3.00 -7.65 -3.78
CA PRO A 47 -3.41 -6.25 -3.76
C PRO A 47 -4.46 -6.00 -2.69
N LEU A 48 -4.26 -4.96 -1.89
CA LEU A 48 -5.20 -4.55 -0.84
C LEU A 48 -5.65 -3.12 -1.07
N GLU A 49 -6.89 -2.85 -0.66
CA GLU A 49 -7.46 -1.52 -0.73
C GLU A 49 -6.63 -0.54 0.13
N PHE A 50 -6.43 0.64 -0.43
CA PHE A 50 -5.82 1.77 0.27
C PHE A 50 -6.90 2.82 0.46
N GLU A 51 -7.24 3.13 1.70
CA GLU A 51 -8.28 4.13 2.03
C GLU A 51 -7.75 5.32 2.84
N GLN A 52 -6.44 5.38 3.07
CA GLN A 52 -5.84 6.44 3.88
C GLN A 52 -5.90 7.79 3.16
N THR A 53 -6.07 8.87 3.91
CA THR A 53 -5.88 10.20 3.36
C THR A 53 -4.40 10.46 3.09
N VAL A 54 -4.14 11.30 2.08
CA VAL A 54 -2.80 11.61 1.62
C VAL A 54 -2.61 13.13 1.59
N VAL A 55 -1.42 13.57 1.98
CA VAL A 55 -1.05 14.98 1.91
C VAL A 55 -0.36 15.22 0.57
N ILE A 56 -0.89 16.13 -0.24
CA ILE A 56 -0.36 16.48 -1.56
C ILE A 56 -0.24 18.00 -1.70
N PHE A 57 0.83 18.45 -2.36
CA PHE A 57 0.99 19.87 -2.67
C PHE A 57 0.03 20.28 -3.78
N ASN A 58 -0.76 21.32 -3.54
CA ASN A 58 -1.68 21.91 -4.49
C ASN A 58 -1.01 23.09 -5.21
N ASP A 59 -0.84 22.95 -6.52
CA ASP A 59 -0.15 23.96 -7.34
C ASP A 59 -0.97 25.25 -7.54
N VAL A 60 -2.28 25.23 -7.27
CA VAL A 60 -3.17 26.39 -7.36
C VAL A 60 -3.08 27.22 -6.09
N THR A 61 -3.28 26.60 -4.94
CA THR A 61 -3.25 27.29 -3.63
C THR A 61 -1.82 27.53 -3.13
N HIS A 62 -0.84 26.84 -3.70
CA HIS A 62 0.56 26.83 -3.25
C HIS A 62 0.72 26.35 -1.80
N ASP A 63 -0.16 25.43 -1.36
CA ASP A 63 -0.18 24.85 0.00
C ASP A 63 -0.39 23.32 -0.07
N PHE A 64 -0.30 22.64 1.07
CA PHE A 64 -0.56 21.21 1.18
C PHE A 64 -2.03 20.92 1.51
N ASP A 65 -2.68 20.12 0.67
CA ASP A 65 -4.03 19.61 0.89
C ASP A 65 -3.99 18.18 1.40
N THR A 66 -4.97 17.82 2.25
CA THR A 66 -5.21 16.45 2.67
C THR A 66 -6.40 15.90 1.88
N LEU A 67 -6.17 14.88 1.06
CA LEU A 67 -7.18 14.29 0.19
C LEU A 67 -7.49 12.85 0.59
N THR A 68 -8.76 12.46 0.49
CA THR A 68 -9.16 11.05 0.47
C THR A 68 -8.75 10.40 -0.85
N VAL A 69 -8.69 9.06 -0.85
CA VAL A 69 -8.41 8.32 -2.09
C VAL A 69 -9.48 8.59 -3.15
N LYS A 70 -10.75 8.76 -2.76
CA LYS A 70 -11.84 9.10 -3.70
C LYS A 70 -11.64 10.46 -4.39
N GLU A 71 -11.15 11.46 -3.66
CA GLU A 71 -10.83 12.77 -4.23
C GLU A 71 -9.58 12.69 -5.12
N LEU A 72 -8.58 11.91 -4.70
CA LEU A 72 -7.35 11.71 -5.44
C LEU A 72 -7.58 11.06 -6.80
N VAL A 73 -8.39 10.00 -6.85
CA VAL A 73 -8.68 9.28 -8.11
C VAL A 73 -9.59 10.06 -9.06
N ALA A 74 -10.30 11.07 -8.56
CA ALA A 74 -11.16 11.93 -9.37
C ALA A 74 -10.37 12.92 -10.26
N ASP A 75 -9.07 13.11 -10.00
CA ASP A 75 -8.19 13.94 -10.83
C ASP A 75 -6.93 13.18 -11.24
N LYS A 76 -6.85 12.87 -12.55
CA LYS A 76 -5.75 12.13 -13.15
C LYS A 76 -4.37 12.75 -12.87
N LYS A 77 -4.26 14.08 -12.83
CA LYS A 77 -2.98 14.76 -12.58
C LYS A 77 -2.56 14.61 -11.13
N LEU A 78 -3.51 14.76 -10.19
CA LEU A 78 -3.24 14.59 -8.77
C LEU A 78 -2.82 13.16 -8.46
N ILE A 79 -3.51 12.15 -8.99
CA ILE A 79 -3.12 10.76 -8.75
C ILE A 79 -1.74 10.43 -9.33
N LEU A 80 -1.41 10.92 -10.52
CA LEU A 80 -0.07 10.71 -11.10
C LEU A 80 1.03 11.41 -10.30
N LYS A 81 0.75 12.59 -9.72
CA LYS A 81 1.66 13.29 -8.80
C LYS A 81 1.83 12.54 -7.48
N PHE A 82 0.77 11.89 -6.99
CA PHE A 82 0.83 11.01 -5.82
C PHE A 82 1.64 9.73 -6.06
N LEU A 83 1.78 9.26 -7.30
CA LEU A 83 2.55 8.06 -7.66
C LEU A 83 3.86 8.41 -8.40
N PRO A 84 4.81 9.11 -7.76
CA PRO A 84 6.00 9.62 -8.44
C PRO A 84 7.01 8.54 -8.79
N ASN A 85 7.04 7.42 -8.05
CA ASN A 85 8.05 6.39 -8.22
C ASN A 85 7.61 5.32 -9.22
N GLU A 86 8.58 4.68 -9.83
CA GLU A 86 8.37 3.57 -10.76
C GLU A 86 9.44 2.50 -10.53
N THR A 87 9.07 1.23 -10.60
CA THR A 87 10.03 0.12 -10.40
C THR A 87 9.62 -1.11 -11.20
N VAL A 88 10.62 -1.90 -11.55
CA VAL A 88 10.48 -3.30 -11.96
C VAL A 88 11.28 -4.13 -10.98
N PHE A 89 10.64 -5.10 -10.32
CA PHE A 89 11.29 -5.89 -9.27
C PHE A 89 10.87 -7.36 -9.34
N ALA A 90 11.85 -8.25 -9.21
CA ALA A 90 11.63 -9.69 -9.19
C ALA A 90 11.83 -10.24 -7.77
N THR A 91 10.95 -11.15 -7.36
CA THR A 91 11.05 -11.86 -6.07
C THR A 91 10.84 -13.34 -6.31
N VAL A 92 11.65 -14.17 -5.64
CA VAL A 92 11.47 -15.62 -5.64
C VAL A 92 11.09 -16.05 -4.23
N ARG A 93 9.94 -16.70 -4.07
CA ARG A 93 9.50 -17.32 -2.84
C ARG A 93 9.56 -18.83 -2.97
N LYS A 94 10.23 -19.50 -2.04
CA LYS A 94 10.18 -20.96 -1.93
C LYS A 94 8.93 -21.37 -1.13
N ASN A 95 8.14 -22.27 -1.70
CA ASN A 95 6.90 -22.77 -1.12
C ASN A 95 7.21 -24.05 -0.34
N ASP A 96 7.93 -23.92 0.77
CA ASP A 96 8.19 -25.04 1.69
C ASP A 96 6.95 -25.29 2.59
N SER A 97 6.81 -26.51 3.12
CA SER A 97 5.79 -26.87 4.12
C SER A 97 6.13 -26.38 5.54
N GLU A 98 7.18 -25.59 5.69
CA GLU A 98 7.60 -24.99 6.96
C GLU A 98 6.75 -23.75 7.28
N ALA A 99 6.69 -23.39 8.57
CA ALA A 99 5.86 -22.27 9.04
C ALA A 99 6.37 -20.88 8.59
N GLU A 100 7.61 -20.75 8.11
CA GLU A 100 8.21 -19.47 7.71
C GLU A 100 8.58 -19.46 6.21
N ALA A 101 8.15 -18.42 5.50
CA ALA A 101 8.43 -18.24 4.09
C ALA A 101 9.89 -17.83 3.83
N LYS A 102 10.47 -18.34 2.73
CA LYS A 102 11.84 -18.05 2.32
C LYS A 102 11.86 -17.27 1.01
N PHE A 103 12.65 -16.20 0.97
CA PHE A 103 12.71 -15.23 -0.13
C PHE A 103 14.11 -15.08 -0.71
N GLY A 104 14.20 -15.01 -2.03
CA GLY A 104 15.42 -14.80 -2.79
C GLY A 104 15.33 -13.56 -3.68
N VAL A 105 16.47 -12.89 -3.86
CA VAL A 105 16.66 -11.83 -4.87
C VAL A 105 17.10 -12.46 -6.21
N ALA A 106 17.12 -11.66 -7.28
CA ALA A 106 17.53 -12.10 -8.62
C ALA A 106 19.00 -12.55 -8.66
N ALA A 107 19.26 -13.83 -8.38
CA ALA A 107 20.50 -14.61 -8.63
C ALA A 107 20.42 -16.04 -8.06
N VAL A 108 19.29 -16.48 -7.50
CA VAL A 108 19.18 -17.74 -6.77
C VAL A 108 18.97 -18.93 -7.71
N THR A 109 19.79 -19.97 -7.59
CA THR A 109 19.55 -21.27 -8.18
C THR A 109 18.68 -22.13 -7.25
N ALA A 110 17.60 -22.68 -7.77
CA ALA A 110 16.66 -23.50 -7.03
C ALA A 110 17.10 -24.97 -6.96
N GLU A 111 16.95 -25.56 -5.78
CA GLU A 111 16.86 -27.01 -5.61
C GLU A 111 15.49 -27.53 -6.06
N ARG A 112 15.27 -28.85 -5.99
CA ARG A 112 13.95 -29.44 -6.26
C ARG A 112 12.93 -28.92 -5.25
N GLY A 113 11.78 -28.45 -5.73
CA GLY A 113 10.72 -27.94 -4.87
C GLY A 113 9.69 -27.09 -5.61
N SER A 114 8.80 -26.49 -4.83
CA SER A 114 7.77 -25.59 -5.32
C SER A 114 8.17 -24.14 -5.07
N TYR A 115 7.96 -23.25 -6.05
CA TYR A 115 8.33 -21.85 -5.94
C TYR A 115 7.26 -20.94 -6.56
N THR A 116 7.21 -19.71 -6.06
CA THR A 116 6.48 -18.60 -6.67
C THR A 116 7.50 -17.55 -7.09
N VAL A 117 7.61 -17.31 -8.39
CA VAL A 117 8.42 -16.22 -8.95
C VAL A 117 7.48 -15.09 -9.33
N THR A 118 7.72 -13.91 -8.80
CA THR A 118 6.92 -12.71 -9.04
C THR A 118 7.78 -11.68 -9.75
N LEU A 119 7.30 -11.13 -10.86
CA LEU A 119 7.85 -9.93 -11.48
C LEU A 119 6.80 -8.82 -11.42
N ASP A 120 7.09 -7.79 -10.65
CA ASP A 120 6.24 -6.63 -10.49
C ASP A 120 6.75 -5.47 -11.31
N TYR A 121 5.85 -4.84 -12.06
CA TYR A 121 5.99 -3.46 -12.47
C TYR A 121 5.02 -2.62 -11.64
N ALA A 122 5.50 -1.55 -11.00
CA ALA A 122 4.64 -0.67 -10.22
C ALA A 122 4.98 0.80 -10.41
N LYS A 123 3.95 1.63 -10.54
CA LYS A 123 4.00 3.09 -10.35
C LYS A 123 3.38 3.39 -8.99
N PHE A 124 4.17 3.92 -8.06
CA PHE A 124 3.83 3.89 -6.64
C PHE A 124 4.36 5.08 -5.86
N THR A 125 3.88 5.21 -4.63
CA THR A 125 4.55 5.94 -3.55
C THR A 125 4.86 5.00 -2.40
N THR A 126 5.84 5.38 -1.58
CA THR A 126 6.16 4.64 -0.36
C THR A 126 5.56 5.37 0.83
N LEU A 127 4.65 4.70 1.53
CA LEU A 127 4.08 5.22 2.76
C LEU A 127 4.62 4.44 3.94
N LYS A 128 4.78 5.13 5.07
CA LYS A 128 5.13 4.48 6.33
C LYS A 128 3.84 4.03 7.00
N ILE A 129 3.81 2.78 7.45
CA ILE A 129 2.77 2.32 8.37
C ILE A 129 3.14 2.86 9.75
N LEU A 130 2.37 3.84 10.21
CA LEU A 130 2.46 4.39 11.55
C LEU A 130 1.47 3.64 12.42
N GLN A 131 1.94 3.14 13.57
CA GLN A 131 1.06 2.49 14.52
C GLN A 131 1.02 3.26 15.83
N SER A 132 -0.18 3.37 16.38
CA SER A 132 -0.43 3.82 17.75
C SER A 132 -0.30 2.61 18.68
N GLY A 133 0.37 2.76 19.83
CA GLY A 133 0.35 1.73 20.89
C GLY A 133 1.36 0.58 20.81
N GLY A 134 2.40 0.65 19.98
CA GLY A 134 3.56 -0.25 20.07
C GLY A 134 3.54 -1.51 19.19
N GLY A 135 2.67 -1.58 18.17
CA GLY A 135 2.71 -2.68 17.23
C GLY A 135 3.77 -2.54 16.12
N CYS A 136 3.64 -3.45 15.13
CA CYS A 136 4.42 -3.58 13.91
C CYS A 136 4.35 -2.38 12.92
N ALA A 137 5.48 -1.69 12.79
CA ALA A 137 5.76 -0.63 11.84
C ALA A 137 6.50 -1.15 10.59
N GLY A 138 6.23 -0.52 9.46
CA GLY A 138 6.83 -0.88 8.18
C GLY A 138 6.59 0.17 7.13
N TYR A 139 6.76 -0.23 5.88
CA TYR A 139 6.54 0.61 4.70
C TYR A 139 5.68 -0.16 3.70
N THR A 140 4.77 0.55 3.04
CA THR A 140 3.95 0.01 1.95
C THR A 140 4.33 0.69 0.65
N LYS A 141 4.32 -0.08 -0.45
CA LYS A 141 4.18 0.48 -1.79
C LYS A 141 2.69 0.60 -2.07
N VAL A 142 2.22 1.82 -2.22
CA VAL A 142 0.84 2.13 -2.62
C VAL A 142 0.87 2.63 -4.04
N GLY A 143 0.15 1.96 -4.94
CA GLY A 143 0.19 2.33 -6.35
C GLY A 143 -0.62 1.44 -7.25
N VAL A 144 -0.31 1.55 -8.54
CA VAL A 144 -0.92 0.80 -9.63
C VAL A 144 0.17 0.07 -10.39
N GLY A 145 -0.17 -1.02 -11.07
CA GLY A 145 0.86 -1.78 -11.75
C GLY A 145 0.39 -3.10 -12.33
N LEU A 146 1.37 -3.94 -12.58
CA LEU A 146 1.22 -5.25 -13.17
C LEU A 146 2.05 -6.25 -12.39
N ARG A 147 1.53 -7.47 -12.26
CA ARG A 147 2.24 -8.58 -11.65
C ARG A 147 2.21 -9.79 -12.55
N ILE A 148 3.39 -10.29 -12.89
CA ILE A 148 3.53 -11.61 -13.51
C ILE A 148 3.88 -12.60 -12.40
N THR A 149 3.07 -13.63 -12.22
CA THR A 149 3.30 -14.68 -11.23
C THR A 149 3.52 -16.02 -11.92
N ALA A 150 4.69 -16.62 -11.70
CA ALA A 150 5.03 -17.95 -12.15
C ALA A 150 4.97 -18.91 -10.95
N GLN A 151 4.02 -19.84 -10.96
CA GLN A 151 3.92 -20.90 -9.96
C GLN A 151 4.56 -22.16 -10.53
N ILE A 152 5.72 -22.55 -10.00
CA ILE A 152 6.56 -23.60 -10.57
C ILE A 152 6.83 -24.73 -9.60
N VAL A 153 7.09 -25.90 -10.18
CA VAL A 153 7.69 -27.05 -9.52
C VAL A 153 8.94 -27.44 -10.29
N THR A 154 10.10 -27.39 -9.63
CA THR A 154 11.38 -27.79 -10.21
C THR A 154 11.59 -29.31 -10.03
N MET A 155 11.96 -29.97 -11.12
CA MET A 155 12.23 -31.41 -11.18
C MET A 155 13.74 -31.71 -11.20
N ALA A 156 14.57 -30.70 -11.43
CA ALA A 156 16.03 -30.74 -11.31
C ALA A 156 16.51 -29.84 -10.17
N ALA A 157 17.74 -30.07 -9.71
CA ALA A 157 18.48 -29.11 -8.88
C ALA A 157 19.23 -28.12 -9.77
N ASN A 158 19.69 -27.01 -9.19
CA ASN A 158 20.41 -25.93 -9.88
C ASN A 158 19.61 -25.30 -11.03
N VAL A 159 18.27 -25.26 -10.89
CA VAL A 159 17.40 -24.61 -11.87
C VAL A 159 17.49 -23.10 -11.67
N ASP A 160 17.73 -22.36 -12.76
CA ASP A 160 17.73 -20.91 -12.71
C ASP A 160 16.30 -20.37 -12.56
N VAL A 161 16.00 -19.88 -11.36
CA VAL A 161 14.72 -19.23 -11.03
C VAL A 161 14.89 -17.72 -10.83
N SER A 162 16.07 -17.18 -11.16
CA SER A 162 16.41 -15.78 -10.92
C SER A 162 15.68 -14.81 -11.84
N SER A 163 15.16 -15.29 -12.97
CA SER A 163 14.47 -14.47 -13.97
C SER A 163 13.41 -15.28 -14.73
N LEU A 164 12.42 -14.59 -15.30
CA LEU A 164 11.42 -15.24 -16.16
C LEU A 164 12.06 -15.94 -17.37
N PHE A 165 13.13 -15.39 -17.96
CA PHE A 165 13.84 -16.03 -19.07
C PHE A 165 14.50 -17.35 -18.66
N GLY A 166 15.12 -17.38 -17.46
CA GLY A 166 15.67 -18.60 -16.87
C GLY A 166 14.61 -19.68 -16.72
N LEU A 167 13.39 -19.30 -16.31
CA LEU A 167 12.26 -20.23 -16.22
C LEU A 167 11.86 -20.81 -17.58
N GLY A 168 11.85 -20.00 -18.64
CA GLY A 168 11.51 -20.45 -19.99
C GLY A 168 12.51 -21.49 -20.52
N LEU A 169 13.81 -21.25 -20.30
CA LEU A 169 14.87 -22.18 -20.70
C LEU A 169 14.80 -23.50 -19.89
N ALA A 170 14.56 -23.40 -18.59
CA ALA A 170 14.39 -24.57 -17.72
C ALA A 170 13.13 -25.39 -18.10
N ALA A 171 12.03 -24.73 -18.50
CA ALA A 171 10.83 -25.41 -18.97
C ALA A 171 11.10 -26.19 -20.27
N LYS A 172 11.82 -25.59 -21.22
CA LYS A 172 12.19 -26.22 -22.50
C LYS A 172 13.01 -27.49 -22.35
N THR A 173 13.83 -27.56 -21.29
CA THR A 173 14.65 -28.73 -20.96
C THR A 173 13.98 -29.68 -19.97
N ASN A 174 12.67 -29.53 -19.74
CA ASN A 174 11.88 -30.32 -18.78
C ASN A 174 12.45 -30.33 -17.35
N GLN A 175 13.13 -29.25 -16.95
CA GLN A 175 13.70 -29.11 -15.59
C GLN A 175 12.69 -28.51 -14.61
N LEU A 176 11.63 -27.87 -15.11
CA LEU A 176 10.51 -27.38 -14.31
C LEU A 176 9.20 -27.49 -15.09
N ARG A 177 8.09 -27.37 -14.38
CA ARG A 177 6.76 -27.16 -14.93
C ARG A 177 6.01 -26.14 -14.07
N GLY A 178 4.96 -25.52 -14.62
CA GLY A 178 4.17 -24.57 -13.87
C GLY A 178 3.26 -23.73 -14.75
N GLN A 179 2.56 -22.80 -14.12
CA GLN A 179 1.68 -21.85 -14.78
C GLN A 179 2.16 -20.41 -14.59
N LEU A 180 1.84 -19.59 -15.57
CA LEU A 180 2.03 -18.14 -15.56
C LEU A 180 0.67 -17.45 -15.43
N SER A 181 0.57 -16.43 -14.59
CA SER A 181 -0.56 -15.51 -14.55
C SER A 181 -0.10 -14.07 -14.62
N VAL A 182 -0.97 -13.20 -15.13
CA VAL A 182 -0.73 -11.75 -15.22
C VAL A 182 -1.90 -11.04 -14.54
N ASP A 183 -1.59 -10.26 -13.51
CA ASP A 183 -2.56 -9.47 -12.77
C ASP A 183 -2.37 -7.99 -13.10
N VAL A 184 -3.47 -7.30 -13.39
CA VAL A 184 -3.54 -5.84 -13.47
C VAL A 184 -3.98 -5.32 -12.12
N ILE A 185 -3.19 -4.42 -11.54
CA ILE A 185 -3.40 -3.93 -10.17
C ILE A 185 -3.78 -2.46 -10.21
N GLY A 186 -4.99 -2.15 -9.74
CA GLY A 186 -5.44 -0.77 -9.55
C GLY A 186 -5.62 0.04 -10.83
N MET A 187 -5.84 -0.60 -11.98
CA MET A 187 -6.07 0.09 -13.26
C MET A 187 -7.34 -0.45 -13.91
N GLU A 188 -8.15 0.45 -14.46
CA GLU A 188 -9.38 0.11 -15.16
C GLU A 188 -9.43 0.87 -16.48
N SER A 189 -9.65 0.12 -17.57
CA SER A 189 -9.89 0.62 -18.92
C SER A 189 -10.30 -0.56 -19.80
N SER A 190 -11.24 -0.35 -20.73
CA SER A 190 -11.58 -1.35 -21.76
C SER A 190 -10.36 -1.77 -22.57
N LYS A 191 -9.43 -0.84 -22.88
CA LYS A 191 -8.20 -1.12 -23.61
C LYS A 191 -7.18 -1.96 -22.84
N ILE A 192 -7.31 -2.04 -21.51
CA ILE A 192 -6.45 -2.88 -20.68
C ILE A 192 -7.02 -4.30 -20.66
N THR A 193 -8.34 -4.46 -20.55
CA THR A 193 -9.01 -5.78 -20.56
C THR A 193 -8.62 -6.62 -21.76
N ASP A 194 -8.55 -6.03 -22.95
CA ASP A 194 -8.19 -6.72 -24.20
C ASP A 194 -6.74 -7.24 -24.25
N LEU A 195 -5.87 -6.73 -23.35
CA LEU A 195 -4.45 -7.07 -23.30
C LEU A 195 -4.12 -8.14 -22.26
N ILE A 196 -5.08 -8.49 -21.39
CA ILE A 196 -4.89 -9.47 -20.32
C ILE A 196 -4.83 -10.87 -20.92
N THR A 197 -3.74 -11.57 -20.67
CA THR A 197 -3.55 -12.96 -21.09
C THR A 197 -4.18 -13.90 -20.06
N LEU A 198 -4.90 -14.92 -20.54
CA LEU A 198 -5.33 -16.02 -19.68
C LEU A 198 -4.11 -16.76 -19.09
N PRO A 199 -4.27 -17.40 -17.91
CA PRO A 199 -3.22 -18.25 -17.37
C PRO A 199 -2.84 -19.34 -18.37
N VAL A 200 -1.53 -19.53 -18.55
CA VAL A 200 -0.96 -20.49 -19.51
C VAL A 200 0.22 -21.22 -18.91
N ASP A 201 0.54 -22.40 -19.43
CA ASP A 201 1.73 -23.14 -19.06
C ASP A 201 3.00 -22.30 -19.30
N ILE A 202 4.01 -22.49 -18.44
CA ILE A 202 5.29 -21.78 -18.58
C ILE A 202 6.07 -22.32 -19.78
N SER A 203 6.46 -21.40 -20.64
CA SER A 203 7.30 -21.62 -21.82
C SER A 203 7.97 -20.31 -22.22
N GLU A 204 9.02 -20.39 -23.05
CA GLU A 204 9.63 -19.18 -23.65
C GLU A 204 8.57 -18.29 -24.33
N ALA A 205 7.61 -18.89 -25.03
CA ALA A 205 6.55 -18.17 -25.74
C ALA A 205 5.57 -17.48 -24.79
N SER A 206 5.08 -18.17 -23.75
CA SER A 206 4.13 -17.56 -22.79
C SER A 206 4.78 -16.44 -21.98
N ILE A 207 6.05 -16.58 -21.62
CA ILE A 207 6.83 -15.51 -20.98
C ILE A 207 6.98 -14.30 -21.90
N GLN A 208 7.30 -14.51 -23.18
CA GLN A 208 7.41 -13.42 -24.15
C GLN A 208 6.07 -12.68 -24.30
N THR A 209 4.96 -13.41 -24.45
CA THR A 209 3.62 -12.82 -24.53
C THR A 209 3.28 -12.03 -23.26
N ALA A 210 3.57 -12.55 -22.06
CA ALA A 210 3.32 -11.85 -20.81
C ALA A 210 4.12 -10.54 -20.68
N LEU A 211 5.39 -10.54 -21.10
CA LEU A 211 6.24 -9.34 -21.12
C LEU A 211 5.74 -8.29 -22.13
N GLN A 212 5.24 -8.74 -23.29
CA GLN A 212 4.63 -7.88 -24.30
C GLN A 212 3.32 -7.25 -23.78
N SER A 213 2.43 -8.06 -23.20
CA SER A 213 1.21 -7.57 -22.56
C SER A 213 1.52 -6.57 -21.45
N MET A 214 2.51 -6.86 -20.61
CA MET A 214 2.93 -5.94 -19.55
C MET A 214 3.41 -4.60 -20.12
N SER A 215 4.17 -4.61 -21.21
CA SER A 215 4.61 -3.38 -21.89
C SER A 215 3.45 -2.60 -22.50
N ALA A 216 2.51 -3.30 -23.13
CA ALA A 216 1.32 -2.70 -23.73
C ALA A 216 0.43 -2.07 -22.65
N ILE A 217 0.13 -2.78 -21.56
CA ILE A 217 -0.70 -2.27 -20.45
C ILE A 217 0.01 -1.14 -19.72
N LYS A 218 1.33 -1.22 -19.49
CA LYS A 218 2.12 -0.13 -18.90
C LYS A 218 1.92 1.19 -19.67
N SER A 219 1.87 1.14 -21.00
CA SER A 219 1.64 2.35 -21.82
C SER A 219 0.28 2.99 -21.57
N LYS A 220 -0.71 2.22 -21.09
CA LYS A 220 -2.09 2.67 -20.82
C LYS A 220 -2.25 3.47 -19.54
N ILE A 221 -1.25 3.48 -18.65
CA ILE A 221 -1.30 4.23 -17.38
C ILE A 221 -1.59 5.71 -17.61
N TYR A 222 -1.05 6.29 -18.69
CA TYR A 222 -1.18 7.71 -18.99
C TYR A 222 -2.33 8.04 -19.94
N ASP A 223 -3.03 7.02 -20.46
CA ASP A 223 -4.17 7.25 -21.35
C ASP A 223 -5.29 7.96 -20.57
N PRO A 224 -5.95 8.98 -21.17
CA PRO A 224 -6.98 9.77 -20.49
C PRO A 224 -8.19 8.95 -20.01
N GLU A 225 -8.49 7.84 -20.68
CA GLU A 225 -9.62 6.94 -20.37
C GLU A 225 -9.28 5.88 -19.32
N THR A 226 -8.03 5.81 -18.87
CA THR A 226 -7.59 4.83 -17.88
C THR A 226 -7.80 5.40 -16.48
N ASN A 227 -8.67 4.76 -15.70
CA ASN A 227 -8.90 5.08 -14.31
C ASN A 227 -7.85 4.39 -13.42
N LEU A 228 -7.35 5.10 -12.41
CA LEU A 228 -6.32 4.60 -11.49
C LEU A 228 -6.89 4.52 -10.08
N PHE A 229 -6.76 3.36 -9.45
CA PHE A 229 -7.22 3.05 -8.11
C PHE A 229 -6.06 2.44 -7.32
N PRO A 230 -5.23 3.26 -6.64
CA PRO A 230 -4.04 2.76 -5.95
C PRO A 230 -4.38 1.70 -4.90
N GLN A 231 -3.56 0.66 -4.85
CA GLN A 231 -3.66 -0.44 -3.90
C GLN A 231 -2.30 -0.64 -3.22
N ILE A 232 -2.32 -1.28 -2.06
CA ILE A 232 -1.09 -1.74 -1.41
C ILE A 232 -0.60 -2.96 -2.19
N VAL A 233 0.58 -2.86 -2.80
CA VAL A 233 1.13 -3.90 -3.70
C VAL A 233 2.30 -4.66 -3.11
N ALA A 234 3.01 -4.06 -2.15
CA ALA A 234 4.13 -4.68 -1.48
C ALA A 234 4.38 -4.05 -0.10
N ILE A 235 4.97 -4.83 0.80
CA ILE A 235 5.23 -4.44 2.19
C ILE A 235 6.68 -4.69 2.54
N LYS A 236 7.27 -3.77 3.31
CA LYS A 236 8.62 -3.89 3.85
C LYS A 236 8.58 -3.68 5.35
N ARG A 237 9.22 -4.58 6.09
CA ARG A 237 9.36 -4.49 7.56
C ARG A 237 10.30 -3.35 7.96
N SER A 238 10.04 -2.74 9.12
CA SER A 238 11.07 -1.90 9.76
C SER A 238 12.17 -2.79 10.35
N PRO A 239 13.47 -2.48 10.16
CA PRO A 239 14.57 -3.27 10.71
C PRO A 239 14.59 -3.37 12.23
N SER A 240 13.88 -2.47 12.92
CA SER A 240 13.88 -2.33 14.37
C SER A 240 12.82 -3.19 15.09
N GLN A 241 12.03 -3.99 14.36
CA GLN A 241 10.93 -4.76 14.95
C GLN A 241 10.84 -6.20 14.42
N ASN A 242 10.55 -7.13 15.33
CA ASN A 242 10.40 -8.54 15.03
C ASN A 242 8.94 -8.89 14.69
N CYS A 243 8.46 -8.40 13.55
CA CYS A 243 7.09 -8.56 13.08
C CYS A 243 7.01 -9.19 11.69
N SER A 244 6.27 -10.25 11.51
CA SER A 244 5.95 -10.84 10.19
C SER A 244 5.21 -9.85 9.28
N VAL A 245 5.27 -10.09 7.97
CA VAL A 245 4.46 -9.36 6.98
C VAL A 245 2.98 -9.53 7.28
N PHE A 246 2.53 -10.69 7.78
CA PHE A 246 1.14 -10.92 8.17
C PHE A 246 0.69 -10.03 9.34
N GLU A 247 1.55 -9.82 10.34
CA GLU A 247 1.26 -8.88 11.43
C GLU A 247 1.21 -7.44 10.94
N ILE A 248 2.08 -7.07 9.99
CA ILE A 248 2.01 -5.76 9.34
C ILE A 248 0.69 -5.64 8.56
N LEU A 249 0.28 -6.66 7.82
CA LEU A 249 -0.98 -6.68 7.07
C LEU A 249 -2.18 -6.47 7.99
N ASN A 250 -2.23 -7.15 9.13
CA ASN A 250 -3.30 -6.98 10.11
C ASN A 250 -3.24 -5.61 10.82
N SER A 251 -2.06 -4.99 10.88
CA SER A 251 -1.87 -3.65 11.45
C SER A 251 -2.24 -2.51 10.50
N ILE A 252 -2.49 -2.80 9.21
CA ILE A 252 -3.09 -1.86 8.28
C ILE A 252 -4.57 -1.74 8.69
N GLU A 253 -4.82 -1.16 9.85
CA GLU A 253 -6.11 -0.60 10.19
C GLU A 253 -6.32 0.59 9.25
N LEU A 254 -7.49 0.62 8.61
CA LEU A 254 -8.01 1.82 7.95
C LEU A 254 -7.84 2.96 8.95
N PRO A 255 -7.03 3.99 8.66
CA PRO A 255 -6.80 5.05 9.63
C PRO A 255 -8.17 5.64 9.94
N THR A 256 -8.61 5.43 11.17
CA THR A 256 -9.53 6.35 11.78
C THR A 256 -8.76 7.65 11.85
N ILE A 257 -8.99 8.54 10.89
CA ILE A 257 -8.61 9.95 11.08
C ILE A 257 -9.17 10.28 12.45
N SER A 258 -8.29 10.61 13.40
CA SER A 258 -8.72 11.08 14.70
C SER A 258 -9.80 12.13 14.43
N SER A 259 -10.98 11.97 15.01
CA SER A 259 -12.10 12.91 14.82
C SER A 259 -11.65 14.37 15.03
N TYR A 260 -10.58 14.56 15.79
CA TYR A 260 -9.85 15.81 15.98
C TYR A 260 -9.24 16.40 14.70
N ASP A 261 -8.45 15.66 13.92
CA ASP A 261 -7.76 16.18 12.74
C ASP A 261 -8.73 16.43 11.58
N ARG A 262 -9.75 15.58 11.46
CA ARG A 262 -10.88 15.80 10.55
C ARG A 262 -11.64 17.07 10.94
N GLY A 263 -12.00 17.19 12.22
CA GLY A 263 -12.69 18.37 12.75
C GLY A 263 -11.88 19.66 12.59
N LYS A 264 -10.56 19.61 12.69
CA LYS A 264 -9.68 20.77 12.45
C LYS A 264 -9.71 21.21 10.99
N THR A 265 -9.61 20.26 10.06
CA THR A 265 -9.67 20.52 8.61
C THR A 265 -11.05 21.06 8.21
N ASP A 266 -12.10 20.39 8.65
CA ASP A 266 -13.49 20.83 8.43
C ASP A 266 -13.72 22.24 9.00
N GLY A 267 -13.18 22.54 10.19
CA GLY A 267 -13.24 23.87 10.79
C GLY A 267 -12.54 24.96 9.97
N GLN A 268 -11.39 24.64 9.36
CA GLN A 268 -10.67 25.57 8.47
C GLN A 268 -11.46 25.84 7.18
N LEU A 269 -12.00 24.80 6.56
CA LEU A 269 -12.81 24.91 5.34
C LEU A 269 -14.11 25.68 5.60
N MET A 270 -14.81 25.39 6.70
CA MET A 270 -16.00 26.13 7.11
C MET A 270 -15.66 27.60 7.43
N GLY A 271 -14.51 27.86 8.07
CA GLY A 271 -14.02 29.22 8.27
C GLY A 271 -13.77 29.97 6.97
N ALA A 272 -13.24 29.31 5.94
CA ALA A 272 -13.08 29.90 4.61
C ALA A 272 -14.44 30.18 3.94
N LEU A 273 -15.37 29.23 4.01
CA LEU A 273 -16.71 29.39 3.45
C LEU A 273 -17.46 30.57 4.06
N MET A 274 -17.38 30.71 5.39
CA MET A 274 -17.97 31.84 6.11
C MET A 274 -17.37 33.18 5.68
N ARG A 275 -16.05 33.25 5.44
CA ARG A 275 -15.41 34.46 4.89
C ARG A 275 -15.89 34.78 3.48
N SER A 276 -16.10 33.77 2.63
CA SER A 276 -16.65 33.99 1.28
C SER A 276 -18.10 34.49 1.34
N ILE A 277 -18.93 33.99 2.27
CA ILE A 277 -20.28 34.51 2.51
C ILE A 277 -20.24 35.98 2.96
N ASP A 278 -19.38 36.32 3.92
CA ASP A 278 -19.24 37.69 4.41
C ASP A 278 -18.74 38.64 3.29
N LYS A 279 -17.80 38.18 2.45
CA LYS A 279 -17.31 38.92 1.28
C LYS A 279 -18.41 39.13 0.24
N PHE A 280 -19.23 38.10 -0.03
CA PHE A 280 -20.38 38.21 -0.92
C PHE A 280 -21.36 39.26 -0.40
N ARG A 281 -21.67 39.23 0.90
CA ARG A 281 -22.55 40.24 1.52
C ARG A 281 -22.00 41.64 1.40
N ALA A 282 -20.72 41.85 1.67
CA ALA A 282 -20.09 43.15 1.55
C ALA A 282 -20.19 43.71 0.12
N ALA A 283 -20.11 42.85 -0.90
CA ALA A 283 -20.20 43.26 -2.30
C ALA A 283 -21.64 43.48 -2.80
N ASN A 284 -22.61 42.71 -2.29
CA ASN A 284 -23.98 42.67 -2.84
C ASN A 284 -25.04 43.27 -1.91
N ASN A 285 -24.64 43.70 -0.70
CA ASN A 285 -25.52 44.20 0.37
C ASN A 285 -26.64 43.21 0.76
N ARG A 286 -26.43 41.91 0.51
CA ARG A 286 -27.31 40.79 0.89
C ARG A 286 -26.50 39.50 1.03
N PHE A 287 -27.00 38.55 1.81
CA PHE A 287 -26.46 37.19 1.78
C PHE A 287 -26.82 36.48 0.47
N PRO A 288 -26.05 35.45 0.07
CA PRO A 288 -26.38 34.67 -1.11
C PRO A 288 -27.70 33.90 -0.90
N ASN A 289 -28.43 33.64 -1.98
CA ASN A 289 -29.68 32.87 -1.93
C ASN A 289 -29.42 31.36 -1.87
N SER A 290 -28.25 30.93 -2.35
CA SER A 290 -27.76 29.56 -2.28
C SER A 290 -26.23 29.53 -2.20
N ILE A 291 -25.65 28.40 -1.79
CA ILE A 291 -24.20 28.33 -1.61
C ILE A 291 -23.44 28.42 -2.94
N GLU A 292 -24.06 27.97 -4.03
CA GLU A 292 -23.53 28.02 -5.40
C GLU A 292 -23.35 29.46 -5.90
N GLU A 293 -24.10 30.42 -5.35
CA GLU A 293 -24.00 31.83 -5.73
C GLU A 293 -22.63 32.43 -5.35
N LEU A 294 -21.92 31.81 -4.42
CA LEU A 294 -20.56 32.20 -4.03
C LEU A 294 -19.54 32.03 -5.15
N LYS A 295 -19.79 31.14 -6.13
CA LYS A 295 -18.84 30.76 -7.20
C LYS A 295 -17.50 30.24 -6.67
N GLU A 296 -17.55 29.56 -5.52
CA GLU A 296 -16.39 28.95 -4.84
C GLU A 296 -16.36 27.43 -5.11
N ASP A 297 -16.44 27.02 -6.37
CA ASP A 297 -16.69 25.63 -6.79
C ASP A 297 -15.68 24.64 -6.17
N ASN A 298 -14.42 25.04 -6.05
CA ASN A 298 -13.36 24.23 -5.44
C ASN A 298 -13.58 24.04 -3.94
N LEU A 299 -13.91 25.12 -3.21
CA LEU A 299 -14.15 25.07 -1.77
C LEU A 299 -15.40 24.23 -1.44
N ILE A 300 -16.47 24.42 -2.20
CA ILE A 300 -17.73 23.67 -2.04
C ILE A 300 -17.51 22.18 -2.35
N LYS A 301 -16.70 21.87 -3.36
CA LYS A 301 -16.32 20.49 -3.69
C LYS A 301 -15.50 19.83 -2.57
N MET A 302 -14.54 20.56 -1.98
CA MET A 302 -13.71 20.07 -0.86
C MET A 302 -14.54 19.80 0.41
N ILE A 303 -15.51 20.65 0.71
CA ILE A 303 -16.41 20.42 1.85
C ILE A 303 -17.39 19.29 1.55
N GLY A 304 -17.83 19.19 0.30
CA GLY A 304 -18.82 18.26 -0.19
C GLY A 304 -20.23 18.83 -0.04
N LEU A 305 -20.84 19.23 -1.16
CA LEU A 305 -22.15 19.88 -1.19
C LEU A 305 -23.25 19.12 -0.40
N LYS A 306 -23.20 17.79 -0.39
CA LYS A 306 -24.15 16.94 0.37
C LYS A 306 -24.05 17.08 1.88
N LYS A 307 -22.96 17.65 2.40
CA LYS A 307 -22.74 17.91 3.82
C LYS A 307 -23.20 19.31 4.24
N LEU A 308 -23.74 20.10 3.33
CA LEU A 308 -24.15 21.47 3.58
C LEU A 308 -25.67 21.62 3.37
N ASP A 309 -26.33 22.32 4.28
CA ASP A 309 -27.69 22.83 4.07
C ASP A 309 -27.71 24.32 4.38
N TYR A 310 -27.91 25.13 3.34
CA TYR A 310 -27.92 26.58 3.41
C TYR A 310 -29.34 27.11 3.16
N LYS A 311 -29.82 27.97 4.06
CA LYS A 311 -31.13 28.60 3.98
C LYS A 311 -31.04 30.07 4.37
N THR A 312 -31.65 30.95 3.58
CA THR A 312 -31.85 32.35 3.97
C THR A 312 -32.96 32.46 5.01
N THR A 313 -32.85 33.42 5.94
CA THR A 313 -33.92 33.70 6.91
C THR A 313 -34.81 34.85 6.44
N PRO A 314 -36.07 34.93 6.92
CA PRO A 314 -36.98 36.04 6.59
C PRO A 314 -36.44 37.42 6.97
N GLU A 315 -35.59 37.50 7.99
CA GLU A 315 -34.99 38.74 8.49
C GLU A 315 -33.80 39.20 7.63
N GLY A 316 -33.53 38.53 6.50
CA GLY A 316 -32.40 38.84 5.63
C GLY A 316 -31.07 38.29 6.14
N GLY A 317 -31.11 37.27 7.00
CA GLY A 317 -29.97 36.51 7.50
C GLY A 317 -29.79 35.17 6.80
N PHE A 318 -29.00 34.27 7.38
CA PHE A 318 -28.90 32.89 6.90
C PHE A 318 -28.69 31.88 8.03
N THR A 319 -28.99 30.62 7.71
CA THR A 319 -28.60 29.44 8.47
C THR A 319 -27.84 28.49 7.54
N LEU A 320 -26.70 28.01 8.02
CA LEU A 320 -25.88 27.00 7.35
C LEU A 320 -25.64 25.84 8.32
N LEU A 321 -26.06 24.65 7.94
CA LEU A 321 -25.72 23.41 8.63
C LEU A 321 -24.55 22.74 7.90
N PHE A 322 -23.64 22.19 8.69
CA PHE A 322 -22.56 21.34 8.24
C PHE A 322 -22.60 20.01 8.97
N ALA A 323 -22.63 18.90 8.23
CA ALA A 323 -22.86 17.54 8.71
C ALA A 323 -21.78 16.94 9.65
N GLY A 324 -20.76 17.71 10.04
CA GLY A 324 -19.77 17.26 11.00
C GLY A 324 -18.97 16.02 10.57
N GLY A 325 -18.50 15.28 11.57
CA GLY A 325 -17.66 14.09 11.43
C GLY A 325 -18.41 12.85 10.97
N ASP A 326 -19.71 12.75 11.24
CA ASP A 326 -20.58 11.66 10.76
C ASP A 326 -21.00 11.82 9.30
N GLY A 327 -20.87 13.04 8.75
CA GLY A 327 -21.12 13.35 7.35
C GLY A 327 -22.59 13.26 6.93
N THR A 328 -23.51 13.19 7.90
CA THR A 328 -24.96 13.12 7.68
C THR A 328 -25.63 14.36 8.24
N LEU A 329 -26.41 15.07 7.41
CA LEU A 329 -27.17 16.23 7.88
C LEU A 329 -28.33 15.82 8.80
N TYR A 330 -28.71 16.73 9.69
CA TYR A 330 -29.79 16.60 10.67
C TYR A 330 -29.49 15.61 11.79
N THR A 331 -28.22 15.48 12.17
CA THR A 331 -27.80 14.69 13.34
C THR A 331 -27.33 15.60 14.48
N PRO A 332 -27.16 15.07 15.70
CA PRO A 332 -26.57 15.83 16.80
C PRO A 332 -25.13 16.32 16.56
N ASP A 333 -24.42 15.80 15.55
CA ASP A 333 -23.05 16.23 15.23
C ASP A 333 -23.01 17.47 14.32
N ASP A 334 -24.16 17.87 13.76
CA ASP A 334 -24.26 19.05 12.89
C ASP A 334 -23.70 20.31 13.57
N LYS A 335 -22.91 21.06 12.80
CA LYS A 335 -22.44 22.39 13.19
C LYS A 335 -23.33 23.43 12.52
N LYS A 336 -24.00 24.26 13.33
CA LYS A 336 -24.89 25.31 12.87
C LYS A 336 -24.17 26.66 12.88
N TYR A 337 -24.20 27.35 11.74
CA TYR A 337 -23.74 28.73 11.58
C TYR A 337 -24.96 29.58 11.22
N GLN A 338 -25.11 30.72 11.90
CA GLN A 338 -26.25 31.62 11.67
C GLN A 338 -25.81 33.07 11.85
N ARG A 339 -26.32 33.96 11.01
CA ARG A 339 -26.10 35.41 11.11
C ARG A 339 -27.33 36.18 10.66
#